data_AF-C9A5Q8-F1
#
_entry.id   AF-C9A5Q8-F1
#
_cell.length_a   1.000
_cell.length_b   1.000
_cell.length_c   1.000
_cell.angle_alpha   90.00
_cell.angle_beta   90.00
_cell.angle_gamma   90.00
#
_symmetry.space_group_name_H-M   'P 1'
#
loop_
_entity.id
_entity.type
_entity.pdbx_description
1 polymer ?
#
loop_
_entity_poly.entity_id
_entity_poly.type
_entity_poly.pdbx_seq_one_letter_code
_entity_poly.pdbx_strand_id
1 'polypeptide(L)'
;MIKTNQLAIKKYVINKAKRTYVKAHVTIPKKVINGMANALYKEFQELSENEQSNLLFSDELLLILTQKHVERMEREFQINNFEGEEE
;
A
#
# COMPACT_ATOMS: atom_id res chain seq x y z
N MET A 1 20.60 11.63 -4.70
CA MET A 1 20.16 10.86 -3.52
C MET A 1 19.52 11.81 -2.52
N ILE A 2 18.19 11.89 -2.49
CA ILE A 2 17.57 12.55 -1.35
C ILE A 2 17.81 11.62 -0.17
N LYS A 3 18.65 12.01 0.80
CA LYS A 3 18.68 11.39 2.13
C LYS A 3 17.37 11.75 2.86
N THR A 4 16.22 11.51 2.24
CA THR A 4 14.93 11.67 2.88
C THR A 4 14.91 10.65 4.00
N ASN A 5 14.61 11.11 5.21
CA ASN A 5 14.54 10.26 6.37
C ASN A 5 13.51 9.14 6.09
N GLN A 6 13.99 7.93 5.78
CA GLN A 6 13.14 6.79 5.42
C GLN A 6 12.10 6.49 6.50
N LEU A 7 12.45 6.73 7.78
CA LEU A 7 11.52 6.62 8.89
C LEU A 7 10.41 7.68 8.82
N ALA A 8 10.72 8.90 8.38
CA ALA A 8 9.72 9.95 8.18
C ALA A 8 8.77 9.60 7.02
N ILE A 9 9.30 9.11 5.90
CA ILE A 9 8.49 8.62 4.77
C ILE A 9 7.56 7.50 5.22
N LYS A 10 8.09 6.48 5.88
CA LYS A 10 7.31 5.36 6.41
C LYS A 10 6.18 5.83 7.31
N LYS A 11 6.48 6.72 8.27
CA LYS A 11 5.48 7.28 9.16
C LYS A 11 4.43 8.09 8.40
N TYR A 12 4.83 8.86 7.40
CA TYR A 12 3.92 9.65 6.57
C TYR A 12 2.92 8.75 5.83
N VAL A 13 3.41 7.79 5.04
CA VAL A 13 2.56 6.91 4.22
C VAL A 13 1.59 6.11 5.11
N ILE A 14 2.10 5.49 6.18
CA ILE A 14 1.28 4.74 7.13
C ILE A 14 0.21 5.62 7.76
N ASN A 15 0.54 6.84 8.20
CA ASN A 15 -0.42 7.73 8.83
C ASN A 15 -1.47 8.24 7.84
N LYS A 16 -1.08 8.52 6.59
CA LYS A 16 -2.03 8.92 5.53
C LYS A 16 -3.05 7.82 5.30
N ALA A 17 -2.60 6.57 5.15
CA ALA A 17 -3.48 5.40 5.00
C ALA A 17 -4.43 5.23 6.19
N LYS A 18 -3.90 5.21 7.42
CA LYS A 18 -4.72 5.05 8.63
C LYS A 18 -5.79 6.13 8.76
N ARG A 19 -5.45 7.38 8.48
CA ARG A 19 -6.39 8.51 8.58
C ARG A 19 -7.56 8.35 7.62
N THR A 20 -7.35 7.81 6.44
CA THR A 20 -8.44 7.57 5.46
C THR A 20 -9.46 6.58 6.00
N TYR A 21 -9.02 5.45 6.59
CA TYR A 21 -9.92 4.47 7.18
C TYR A 21 -10.61 4.97 8.45
N VAL A 22 -9.90 5.72 9.30
CA VAL A 22 -10.49 6.30 10.53
C VAL A 22 -11.54 7.36 10.20
N LYS A 23 -11.29 8.21 9.18
CA LYS A 23 -12.24 9.23 8.72
C LYS A 23 -13.49 8.64 8.08
N ALA A 24 -13.43 7.43 7.55
CA ALA A 24 -14.58 6.76 6.96
C ALA A 24 -15.63 6.30 7.99
N HIS A 25 -15.41 6.51 9.30
CA HIS A 25 -16.34 6.13 10.40
C HIS A 25 -16.78 4.65 10.39
N VAL A 26 -15.98 3.80 9.79
CA VAL A 26 -16.24 2.35 9.67
C VAL A 26 -15.78 1.62 10.93
N THR A 27 -16.55 0.63 11.38
CA THR A 27 -16.22 -0.25 12.53
C THR A 27 -15.15 -1.29 12.15
N ILE A 28 -14.04 -0.84 11.56
CA ILE A 28 -12.94 -1.73 11.18
C ILE A 28 -12.01 -1.92 12.39
N PRO A 29 -11.67 -3.17 12.77
CA PRO A 29 -10.73 -3.41 13.85
C PRO A 29 -9.37 -2.75 13.59
N LYS A 30 -8.76 -2.16 14.63
CA LYS A 30 -7.43 -1.50 14.54
C LYS A 30 -6.35 -2.40 13.94
N LYS A 31 -6.41 -3.73 14.22
CA LYS A 31 -5.49 -4.72 13.66
C LYS A 31 -5.56 -4.76 12.13
N VAL A 32 -6.77 -4.72 11.57
CA VAL A 32 -7.01 -4.73 10.12
C VAL A 32 -6.51 -3.42 9.49
N ILE A 33 -6.83 -2.27 10.09
CA ILE A 33 -6.34 -0.96 9.62
C ILE A 33 -4.81 -0.92 9.60
N ASN A 34 -4.15 -1.42 10.66
CA ASN A 34 -2.69 -1.49 10.72
C ASN A 34 -2.12 -2.43 9.65
N GLY A 35 -2.78 -3.56 9.38
CA GLY A 35 -2.41 -4.48 8.32
C GLY A 35 -2.46 -3.82 6.95
N MET A 36 -3.58 -3.18 6.61
CA MET A 36 -3.75 -2.45 5.35
C MET A 36 -2.71 -1.34 5.19
N ALA A 37 -2.50 -0.51 6.22
CA ALA A 37 -1.53 0.57 6.16
C ALA A 37 -0.09 0.07 5.93
N ASN A 38 0.26 -1.09 6.50
CA ASN A 38 1.55 -1.72 6.26
C ASN A 38 1.66 -2.32 4.86
N ALA A 39 0.58 -2.92 4.34
CA ALA A 39 0.54 -3.45 2.98
C ALA A 39 0.72 -2.34 1.94
N LEU A 40 -0.01 -1.23 2.08
CA LEU A 40 0.14 -0.07 1.20
C LEU A 40 1.54 0.56 1.27
N TYR A 41 2.17 0.55 2.45
CA TYR A 41 3.57 0.98 2.55
C TYR A 41 4.53 0.04 1.80
N LYS A 42 4.27 -1.27 1.77
CA LYS A 42 5.08 -2.20 0.95
C LYS A 42 4.94 -1.88 -0.54
N GLU A 43 3.72 -1.66 -1.04
CA GLU A 43 3.50 -1.22 -2.42
C GLU A 43 4.28 0.05 -2.74
N PHE A 44 4.36 1.00 -1.78
CA PHE A 44 5.12 2.23 -1.93
C PHE A 44 6.62 1.98 -2.06
N GLN A 45 7.16 1.00 -1.32
CA GLN A 45 8.58 0.63 -1.39
C GLN A 45 8.94 -0.04 -2.72
N GLU A 46 7.97 -0.66 -3.40
CA GLU A 46 8.17 -1.32 -4.70
C GLU A 46 8.16 -0.32 -5.88
N LEU A 47 7.74 0.93 -5.65
CA LEU A 47 7.82 2.01 -6.65
C LEU A 47 9.27 2.43 -6.92
N SER A 48 9.56 2.88 -8.14
CA SER A 48 10.84 3.52 -8.46
C SER A 48 11.03 4.80 -7.64
N GLU A 49 12.28 5.24 -7.43
CA GLU A 49 12.57 6.46 -6.66
C GLU A 49 11.86 7.70 -7.24
N ASN A 50 11.74 7.78 -8.56
CA ASN A 50 11.04 8.86 -9.24
C ASN A 50 9.53 8.83 -8.96
N GLU A 51 8.91 7.64 -9.05
CA GLU A 51 7.50 7.45 -8.69
C GLU A 51 7.26 7.78 -7.21
N GLN A 52 8.13 7.32 -6.31
CA GLN A 52 8.03 7.64 -4.88
C GLN A 52 8.07 9.16 -4.66
N SER A 53 9.02 9.86 -5.28
CA SER A 53 9.15 11.32 -5.15
C SER A 53 7.92 12.06 -5.67
N ASN A 54 7.38 11.65 -6.81
CA ASN A 54 6.21 12.27 -7.43
C ASN A 54 4.93 12.00 -6.64
N LEU A 55 4.82 10.80 -6.06
CA LEU A 55 3.59 10.35 -5.41
C LEU A 55 3.52 10.70 -3.92
N LEU A 56 4.66 10.82 -3.22
CA LEU A 56 4.71 10.92 -1.75
C LEU A 56 3.78 11.98 -1.16
N PHE A 57 3.63 13.13 -1.81
CA PHE A 57 2.76 14.21 -1.34
C PHE A 57 1.50 14.41 -2.17
N SER A 58 1.30 13.59 -3.20
CA SER A 58 0.09 13.62 -4.05
C SER A 58 -1.14 13.14 -3.28
N ASP A 59 -2.30 13.69 -3.63
CA ASP A 59 -3.60 13.22 -3.14
C ASP A 59 -3.95 11.82 -3.68
N GLU A 60 -3.36 11.43 -4.81
CA GLU A 60 -3.56 10.14 -5.45
C GLU A 60 -2.75 9.00 -4.80
N LEU A 61 -1.86 9.30 -3.86
CA LEU A 61 -0.98 8.32 -3.21
C LEU A 61 -1.73 7.06 -2.78
N LEU A 62 -2.83 7.21 -2.05
CA LEU A 62 -3.55 6.04 -1.53
C LEU A 62 -4.32 5.29 -2.62
N LEU A 63 -4.85 6.00 -3.61
CA LEU A 63 -5.56 5.39 -4.73
C LEU A 63 -4.61 4.48 -5.50
N ILE A 64 -3.46 5.00 -5.91
CA ILE A 64 -2.47 4.25 -6.69
C ILE A 64 -1.91 3.06 -5.91
N LEU A 65 -1.57 3.25 -4.63
CA LEU A 65 -1.07 2.15 -3.81
C LEU A 65 -2.13 1.07 -3.59
N THR A 66 -3.40 1.45 -3.44
CA THR A 66 -4.50 0.49 -3.28
C THR A 66 -4.72 -0.28 -4.57
N GLN A 67 -4.71 0.39 -5.71
CA GLN A 67 -4.84 -0.25 -7.01
C GLN A 67 -3.72 -1.27 -7.24
N LYS A 68 -2.46 -0.89 -7.01
CA LYS A 68 -1.32 -1.81 -7.11
C LYS A 68 -1.43 -3.01 -6.16
N HIS A 69 -1.91 -2.78 -4.94
CA HIS A 69 -2.14 -3.85 -3.98
C HIS A 69 -3.17 -4.87 -4.48
N VAL A 70 -4.30 -4.39 -5.00
CA VAL A 70 -5.36 -5.24 -5.57
C VAL A 70 -4.84 -6.01 -6.79
N GLU A 71 -4.17 -5.34 -7.72
CA GLU A 71 -3.57 -5.99 -8.89
C GLU A 71 -2.55 -7.07 -8.50
N ARG A 72 -1.75 -6.84 -7.44
CA ARG A 72 -0.82 -7.86 -6.94
C ARG A 72 -1.59 -9.05 -6.35
N MET A 73 -2.60 -8.80 -5.52
CA MET A 73 -3.44 -9.86 -4.94
C MET A 73 -4.15 -10.68 -6.02
N GLU A 74 -4.66 -10.04 -7.07
CA GLU A 74 -5.30 -10.72 -8.20
C GLU A 74 -4.31 -11.62 -8.94
N ARG A 75 -3.09 -11.14 -9.20
CA ARG A 75 -2.02 -11.96 -9.79
C ARG A 75 -1.64 -13.15 -8.91
N GLU A 76 -1.41 -12.92 -7.61
CA GLU A 76 -1.10 -13.98 -6.65
C GLU A 76 -2.23 -15.02 -6.58
N PHE A 77 -3.48 -14.57 -6.57
CA PHE A 77 -4.64 -15.45 -6.57
C PHE A 77 -4.75 -16.28 -7.85
N GLN A 78 -4.54 -15.67 -9.02
CA GLN A 78 -4.55 -16.38 -10.30
C GLN A 78 -3.44 -17.44 -10.36
N ILE A 79 -2.20 -17.10 -9.99
CA ILE A 79 -1.06 -18.03 -9.99
C ILE A 79 -1.37 -19.27 -9.14
N ASN A 80 -1.89 -19.08 -7.93
CA ASN A 80 -2.23 -20.18 -7.02
C ASN A 80 -3.32 -21.12 -7.57
N ASN A 81 -4.20 -20.63 -8.45
CA ASN A 81 -5.23 -21.47 -9.07
C ASN A 81 -4.70 -22.25 -10.29
N PHE A 82 -3.64 -21.78 -10.95
CA PHE A 82 -3.01 -22.52 -12.06
C PHE A 82 -2.03 -23.60 -11.59
N GLU A 83 -1.37 -23.43 -10.44
CA GLU A 83 -0.50 -24.46 -9.84
C GLU A 83 -1.29 -25.67 -9.28
N GLY A 84 -2.62 -25.62 -9.27
CA GLY A 84 -3.50 -26.70 -8.82
C GLY A 84 -4.12 -27.55 -9.93
N GLU A 85 -3.81 -27.28 -11.22
CA GLU A 85 -4.39 -27.98 -12.37
C GLU A 85 -3.39 -28.87 -13.15
N GLU A 86 -2.17 -29.07 -12.64
CA GLU A 86 -1.23 -30.08 -13.16
C GLU A 86 -1.37 -31.42 -12.41
N GLU A 87 -2.43 -32.18 -12.69
CA GLU A 87 -2.52 -33.64 -12.43
C GLU A 87 -3.01 -34.42 -13.67
#